data_AF-A0AAV2VKQ2-F1
#
_entry.id   AF-A0AAV2VKQ2-F1
#
_cell.length_a   1.000
_cell.length_b   1.000
_cell.length_c   1.000
_cell.angle_alpha   90.00
_cell.angle_beta   90.00
_cell.angle_gamma   90.00
#
_symmetry.space_group_name_H-M   'P 1'
#
loop_
_entity.id
_entity.type
_entity.pdbx_description
1 polymer ?
#
loop_
_entity_poly.entity_id
_entity_poly.type
_entity_poly.pdbx_seq_one_letter_code
_entity_poly.pdbx_strand_id
1 'polypeptide(L)' 'MDISRLTKGMWVEKDDYVAEVLIVDTTTNMVLMENTKSNQQIMQSISELEQSWHIYNGCLG' A
#
# COMPACT_ATOMS: atom_id res chain seq x y z
N MET A 1 -5.56 -7.51 10.27
CA MET A 1 -5.43 -6.45 11.31
C MET A 1 -6.56 -5.45 10.99
N ASP A 2 -6.71 -4.31 11.65
CA ASP A 2 -7.75 -3.35 11.23
C ASP A 2 -7.34 -2.69 9.90
N ILE A 3 -8.16 -2.88 8.86
CA ILE A 3 -8.06 -2.23 7.53
C ILE A 3 -7.91 -0.71 7.65
N SER A 4 -8.36 -0.15 8.77
CA SER A 4 -8.25 1.27 9.16
C SER A 4 -6.82 1.83 9.24
N ARG A 5 -5.78 1.00 9.09
CA ARG A 5 -4.39 1.45 9.13
C ARG A 5 -3.81 1.83 7.77
N LEU A 6 -4.38 1.38 6.66
CA LEU A 6 -3.87 1.72 5.33
C LEU A 6 -4.54 3.00 4.83
N THR A 7 -3.73 4.03 4.58
CA THR A 7 -4.23 5.32 4.08
C THR A 7 -3.42 5.77 2.87
N LYS A 8 -4.03 6.61 2.04
CA LYS A 8 -3.35 7.25 0.91
C LYS A 8 -2.11 8.02 1.40
N GLY A 9 -1.01 7.90 0.67
CA GLY A 9 0.28 8.51 0.97
C GLY A 9 1.18 7.67 1.87
N MET A 10 0.69 6.53 2.36
CA MET A 10 1.54 5.57 3.08
C MET A 10 2.41 4.78 2.13
N TRP A 11 3.55 4.33 2.63
CA TRP A 11 4.47 3.51 1.87
C TRP A 11 4.34 2.06 2.30
N VAL A 12 4.38 1.16 1.33
CA VAL A 12 4.39 -0.28 1.54
C VAL A 12 5.61 -0.88 0.86
N GLU A 13 6.16 -1.91 1.47
CA GLU A 13 7.34 -2.60 0.97
C GLU A 13 7.16 -4.11 1.01
N LYS A 14 7.67 -4.76 -0.03
CA LYS A 14 7.84 -6.21 -0.07
C LYS A 14 9.14 -6.52 -0.79
N ASP A 15 10.03 -7.22 -0.09
CA ASP A 15 11.38 -7.54 -0.57
C ASP A 15 12.10 -6.24 -1.02
N ASP A 16 12.39 -6.08 -2.32
CA ASP A 16 13.03 -4.88 -2.89
C ASP A 16 12.05 -3.91 -3.58
N TYR A 17 10.74 -4.15 -3.41
CA TYR A 17 9.67 -3.38 -4.03
C TYR A 17 9.04 -2.43 -3.02
N VAL A 18 9.23 -1.12 -3.24
CA VAL A 18 8.61 -0.05 -2.43
C VAL A 18 7.58 0.69 -3.28
N ALA A 19 6.36 0.81 -2.77
CA ALA A 19 5.29 1.54 -3.41
C ALA A 19 4.55 2.48 -2.47
N GLU A 20 4.06 3.58 -3.01
CA GLU A 20 3.19 4.52 -2.32
C GLU A 20 1.72 4.17 -2.60
N VAL A 21 0.90 4.17 -1.55
CA VAL A 21 -0.54 3.96 -1.65
C VAL A 21 -1.19 5.21 -2.25
N LEU A 22 -1.75 5.07 -3.44
CA LEU A 22 -2.45 6.16 -4.13
C LEU A 22 -3.94 6.21 -3.79
N ILE A 23 -4.59 5.05 -3.72
CA ILE A 23 -6.03 4.90 -3.48
C ILE A 23 -6.27 3.65 -2.63
N VAL A 24 -7.15 3.77 -1.64
CA VAL A 24 -7.69 2.64 -0.88
C VAL A 24 -9.19 2.58 -1.17
N ASP A 25 -9.63 1.52 -1.84
CA ASP A 25 -11.05 1.25 -2.06
C ASP A 25 -11.53 0.19 -1.06
N THR A 26 -12.22 0.65 -0.03
CA THR A 26 -12.81 -0.22 1.00
C THR A 26 -14.05 -0.95 0.52
N THR A 27 -14.67 -0.54 -0.58
CA THR A 27 -15.87 -1.19 -1.15
C THR A 27 -15.47 -2.50 -1.81
N THR A 28 -14.36 -2.49 -2.56
CA THR A 28 -13.82 -3.66 -3.26
C THR A 28 -12.67 -4.33 -2.52
N ASN A 29 -12.22 -3.75 -1.40
CA ASN A 29 -11.07 -4.21 -0.60
C ASN A 29 -9.76 -4.25 -1.41
N MET A 30 -9.58 -3.25 -2.29
CA MET A 30 -8.44 -3.12 -3.19
C MET A 30 -7.66 -1.84 -2.91
N VAL A 31 -6.37 -1.87 -3.24
CA VAL A 31 -5.44 -0.76 -3.09
C VAL A 31 -4.74 -0.54 -4.40
N LEU A 32 -4.73 0.70 -4.88
CA LEU A 32 -3.88 1.13 -5.97
C LEU A 32 -2.61 1.73 -5.38
N MET A 33 -1.47 1.24 -5.84
CA MET A 33 -0.16 1.65 -5.37
C MET A 33 0.74 1.94 -6.55
N GLU A 34 1.71 2.82 -6.37
CA GLU A 34 2.68 3.17 -7.40
C GLU A 34 4.10 2.87 -6.93
N ASN A 35 4.84 2.12 -7.74
CA ASN A 35 6.24 1.84 -7.46
C ASN A 35 7.07 3.12 -7.52
N THR A 36 7.79 3.40 -6.44
CA THR A 36 8.60 4.62 -6.28
C THR A 36 9.81 4.71 -7.23
N LYS A 37 10.26 3.59 -7.81
CA LYS A 37 11.41 3.53 -8.74
C LYS A 37 10.99 3.53 -10.21
N SER A 38 9.90 2.83 -10.55
CA SER A 38 9.48 2.63 -11.94
C SER A 38 8.24 3.43 -12.35
N ASN A 39 7.59 4.11 -11.41
CA ASN A 39 6.28 4.77 -11.59
C ASN A 39 5.19 3.81 -12.12
N GLN A 40 5.38 2.50 -11.94
CA GLN A 40 4.39 1.51 -12.35
C GLN A 40 3.30 1.41 -11.29
N GLN A 41 2.05 1.49 -11.74
CA GLN A 41 0.90 1.32 -10.88
C GLN A 41 0.47 -0.14 -10.83
N ILE A 42 0.23 -0.62 -9.62
CA ILE A 42 -0.27 -1.97 -9.36
C ILE A 42 -1.50 -1.89 -8.46
N MET A 43 -2.44 -2.80 -8.70
CA MET A 43 -3.63 -2.93 -7.88
C MET A 43 -3.56 -4.25 -7.12
N GLN A 44 -3.69 -4.22 -5.81
CA GLN A 44 -3.59 -5.40 -4.95
C GLN A 44 -4.70 -5.42 -3.90
N SER A 45 -5.11 -6.61 -3.46
CA SER A 45 -6.08 -6.73 -2.38
C SER A 45 -5.47 -6.32 -1.05
N ILE A 46 -6.27 -5.67 -0.19
CA ILE A 46 -5.84 -5.29 1.16
C ILE A 46 -5.40 -6.54 1.96
N SER A 47 -6.09 -7.66 1.76
CA SER A 47 -5.79 -8.92 2.44
C SER A 47 -4.40 -9.47 2.09
N GLU A 48 -3.96 -9.36 0.84
CA GLU A 48 -2.61 -9.78 0.43
C GLU A 48 -1.53 -8.84 0.99
N LEU A 49 -1.82 -7.54 1.01
CA LEU A 49 -0.95 -6.53 1.60
C LEU A 49 -0.72 -6.81 3.09
N GLU A 50 -1.76 -7.08 3.87
CA GLU A 50 -1.62 -7.40 5.30
C GLU A 50 -0.79 -8.66 5.58
N GLN A 51 -0.78 -9.62 4.65
CA GLN A 51 -0.09 -10.90 4.84
C GLN A 51 1.38 -10.86 4.42
N SER A 52 1.69 -10.11 3.37
CA SER A 52 2.99 -10.23 2.66
C SER A 52 3.80 -8.95 2.62
N TRP A 53 3.26 -7.81 3.06
CA TRP A 53 3.93 -6.51 2.93
C TRP A 53 4.16 -5.87 4.29
N HIS A 54 5.26 -5.14 4.37
CA HIS A 54 5.56 -4.23 5.47
C HIS A 54 4.91 -2.88 5.17
N ILE A 55 4.04 -2.44 6.07
CA ILE A 55 3.32 -1.18 5.96
C ILE A 55 4.04 -0.13 6.81
N TYR A 56 4.55 0.92 6.18
CA TYR A 56 5.11 2.07 6.85
C TYR A 56 4.06 3.16 6.98
N ASN A 57 3.63 3.41 8.21
CA ASN A 57 2.90 4.63 8.56
C ASN A 57 3.85 5.79 8.34
N GLY A 58 3.72 6.48 7.21
CA GLY A 58 4.50 7.67 6.90
C GLY A 58 4.41 8.66 8.05
N CYS A 59 5.46 8.73 8.86
CA CYS A 59 5.63 9.72 9.90
C CYS A 59 6.89 10.48 9.53
N LEU A 60 6.73 11.48 8.67
CA LEU A 60 7.67 12.56 8.52
C LEU A 60 6.84 13.84 8.66
N GLY A 61 6.94 14.43 9.85
CA GLY A 61 6.41 15.76 10.14
C GLY A 61 7.20 16.87 9.46
#